data_AF-A0A970NHP3-F1
#
_entry.id   AF-A0A970NHP3-F1
#
_cell.length_a   1.000
_cell.length_b   1.000
_cell.length_c   1.000
_cell.angle_alpha   90.00
_cell.angle_beta   90.00
_cell.angle_gamma   90.00
#
_symmetry.space_group_name_H-M   'P 1'
#
loop_
_entity.id
_entity.type
_entity.pdbx_description
1 polymer ?
#
loop_
_entity_poly.entity_id
_entity_poly.type
_entity_poly.pdbx_seq_one_letter_code
_entity_poly.pdbx_strand_id
1 'polypeptide(L)'
;MPGNKWTQERIIEEIRRLHAQGVDLSPTGIRKTHGALFSSARSQSHYGSWRAAVHAAGLDYSSIKRGEQIWSKERIVRAIRKHHEEGADLLSAEFKRANRKLYSAACAKRYFGSWRRAVEAAGLNYDRIRGQHFWSREKIIAQIRELHAQGKSLSWSAINHDHPGLYRAARRKENFGSWRAALRAADVEQVATPPTKQWTRRRIIEEIQAMARDGRDLSQKAVMVSNGALLSAAKSTRYFGTWRKAVEAAGIDYETVRRRRGRPAGGAKRRARGLSGESE
;
A
#
# COMPACT_ATOMS: atom_id res chain seq x y z
N MET A 1 32.35 -57.91 -17.95
CA MET A 1 32.63 -56.55 -17.44
C MET A 1 31.53 -56.15 -16.46
N PRO A 2 31.75 -56.18 -15.13
CA PRO A 2 30.71 -55.84 -14.17
C PRO A 2 30.40 -54.34 -14.25
N GLY A 3 29.13 -54.02 -14.51
CA GLY A 3 28.65 -52.66 -14.72
C GLY A 3 28.85 -51.77 -13.50
N ASN A 4 29.22 -50.53 -13.79
CA ASN A 4 29.52 -49.43 -12.87
C ASN A 4 28.29 -48.97 -12.05
N LYS A 5 27.68 -49.86 -11.25
CA LYS A 5 26.52 -49.55 -10.42
C LYS A 5 26.96 -49.04 -9.04
N TRP A 6 26.22 -48.07 -8.53
CA TRP A 6 26.35 -47.58 -7.15
C TRP A 6 25.78 -48.62 -6.19
N THR A 7 26.54 -48.97 -5.15
CA THR A 7 26.06 -49.73 -3.99
C THR A 7 26.03 -48.84 -2.76
N GLN A 8 25.38 -49.27 -1.68
CA GLN A 8 25.33 -48.54 -0.42
C GLN A 8 26.74 -48.28 0.14
N GLU A 9 27.62 -49.28 0.08
CA GLU A 9 29.00 -49.22 0.58
C GLU A 9 29.83 -48.23 -0.23
N ARG A 10 29.75 -48.32 -1.56
CA ARG A 10 30.47 -47.42 -2.47
C ARG A 10 30.02 -45.96 -2.31
N ILE A 11 28.75 -45.74 -2.00
CA ILE A 11 28.22 -44.40 -1.69
C ILE A 11 28.85 -43.86 -0.37
N ILE A 12 28.97 -44.68 0.67
CA ILE A 12 29.61 -44.27 1.93
C ILE A 12 31.10 -43.97 1.71
N GLU A 13 31.82 -44.87 1.05
CA GLU A 13 33.25 -44.71 0.76
C GLU A 13 33.50 -43.42 -0.01
N GLU A 14 32.68 -43.14 -1.02
CA GLU A 14 32.80 -41.93 -1.82
C GLU A 14 32.47 -40.67 -1.02
N ILE A 15 31.44 -40.70 -0.15
CA ILE A 15 31.13 -39.58 0.76
C ILE A 15 32.32 -39.30 1.70
N ARG A 16 32.94 -40.34 2.27
CA ARG A 16 34.12 -40.19 3.15
C ARG A 16 35.33 -39.66 2.39
N ARG A 17 35.58 -40.18 1.18
CA ARG A 17 36.67 -39.73 0.30
C ARG A 17 36.52 -38.24 -0.03
N LEU A 18 35.33 -37.82 -0.45
CA LEU A 18 35.04 -36.41 -0.77
C LEU A 18 35.13 -35.50 0.46
N HIS A 19 34.70 -35.98 1.63
CA HIS A 19 34.87 -35.26 2.89
C HIS A 19 36.35 -35.04 3.24
N ALA A 20 37.17 -36.09 3.13
CA ALA A 20 38.62 -36.02 3.37
C ALA A 20 39.34 -35.07 2.39
N GLN A 21 38.81 -34.92 1.17
CA GLN A 21 39.31 -33.98 0.17
C GLN A 21 38.81 -32.54 0.38
N GLY A 22 38.01 -32.27 1.42
CA GLY A 22 37.47 -30.94 1.69
C GLY A 22 36.41 -30.48 0.67
N VAL A 23 35.82 -31.42 -0.09
CA VAL A 23 34.79 -31.10 -1.08
C VAL A 23 33.51 -30.63 -0.39
N ASP A 24 32.81 -29.67 -1.01
CA ASP A 24 31.50 -29.21 -0.54
C ASP A 24 30.43 -30.30 -0.64
N LEU A 25 30.20 -31.00 0.47
CA LEU A 25 29.17 -32.04 0.58
C LEU A 25 27.75 -31.49 0.80
N SER A 26 27.55 -30.16 0.81
CA SER A 26 26.22 -29.58 0.93
C SER A 26 25.31 -30.05 -0.21
N PRO A 27 23.98 -30.18 0.00
CA PRO A 27 23.07 -30.65 -1.05
C PRO A 27 23.16 -29.85 -2.35
N THR A 28 23.43 -28.55 -2.25
CA THR A 28 23.62 -27.69 -3.43
C THR A 28 24.97 -27.93 -4.09
N GLY A 29 26.04 -28.03 -3.31
CA GLY A 29 27.40 -28.28 -3.79
C GLY A 29 27.52 -29.65 -4.46
N ILE A 30 27.13 -30.70 -3.76
CA ILE A 30 27.27 -32.08 -4.26
C ILE A 30 26.36 -32.37 -5.44
N ARG A 31 25.16 -31.78 -5.50
CA ARG A 31 24.28 -31.92 -6.68
C ARG A 31 24.93 -31.32 -7.93
N LYS A 32 25.70 -30.25 -7.78
CA LYS A 32 26.38 -29.56 -8.88
C LYS A 32 27.66 -30.28 -9.33
N THR A 33 28.44 -30.82 -8.39
CA THR A 33 29.75 -31.41 -8.68
C THR A 33 29.71 -32.94 -8.87
N HIS A 34 28.84 -33.65 -8.14
CA HIS A 34 28.74 -35.11 -8.11
C HIS A 34 27.27 -35.57 -8.14
N GLY A 35 26.52 -35.12 -9.15
CA GLY A 35 25.08 -35.33 -9.26
C GLY A 35 24.64 -36.80 -9.30
N ALA A 36 25.45 -37.70 -9.87
CA ALA A 36 25.18 -39.14 -9.91
C ALA A 36 25.21 -39.77 -8.50
N LEU A 37 26.26 -39.48 -7.71
CA LEU A 37 26.35 -39.88 -6.30
C LEU A 37 25.17 -39.35 -5.49
N PHE A 38 24.83 -38.06 -5.65
CA PHE A 38 23.72 -37.44 -4.95
C PHE A 38 22.37 -38.09 -5.26
N SER A 39 22.15 -38.45 -6.54
CA SER A 39 20.89 -39.05 -6.99
C SER A 39 20.78 -40.51 -6.53
N SER A 40 21.87 -41.28 -6.65
CA SER A 40 21.92 -42.67 -6.19
C SER A 40 21.76 -42.80 -4.68
N ALA A 41 22.39 -41.93 -3.88
CA ALA A 41 22.24 -41.91 -2.43
C ALA A 41 20.81 -41.59 -1.97
N ARG A 42 20.05 -40.80 -2.75
CA ARG A 42 18.65 -40.46 -2.48
C ARG A 42 17.64 -41.49 -2.97
N SER A 43 18.07 -42.50 -3.73
CA SER A 43 17.20 -43.60 -4.14
C SER A 43 16.69 -44.36 -2.91
N GLN A 44 15.43 -44.80 -2.97
CA GLN A 44 14.84 -45.66 -1.94
C GLN A 44 15.55 -47.02 -1.85
N SER A 45 16.15 -47.49 -2.95
CA SER A 45 16.97 -48.71 -2.97
C SER A 45 18.29 -48.60 -2.22
N HIS A 46 18.67 -47.39 -1.77
CA HIS A 46 19.88 -47.14 -1.00
C HIS A 46 19.52 -46.52 0.35
N TYR A 47 19.65 -45.19 0.50
CA TYR A 47 19.45 -44.52 1.80
C TYR A 47 18.19 -43.66 1.86
N GLY A 48 17.45 -43.51 0.75
CA GLY A 48 16.22 -42.71 0.64
C GLY A 48 16.41 -41.18 0.77
N SER A 49 17.54 -40.72 1.31
CA SER A 49 17.89 -39.31 1.40
C SER A 49 19.39 -39.08 1.50
N TRP A 50 19.85 -37.91 1.03
CA TRP A 50 21.26 -37.50 1.16
C TRP A 50 21.70 -37.40 2.63
N ARG A 51 20.80 -36.93 3.51
CA ARG A 51 21.05 -36.86 4.96
C ARG A 51 21.32 -38.23 5.56
N ALA A 52 20.51 -39.23 5.21
CA ALA A 52 20.69 -40.59 5.70
C ALA A 52 22.01 -41.20 5.22
N ALA A 53 22.38 -40.99 3.95
CA ALA A 53 23.66 -41.45 3.41
C ALA A 53 24.87 -40.80 4.12
N VAL A 54 24.80 -39.49 4.39
CA VAL A 54 25.85 -38.76 5.12
C VAL A 54 25.97 -39.23 6.57
N HIS A 55 24.86 -39.49 7.25
CA HIS A 55 24.88 -40.08 8.59
C HIS A 55 25.44 -41.50 8.59
N ALA A 56 25.07 -42.34 7.61
CA ALA A 56 25.60 -43.69 7.46
C ALA A 56 27.12 -43.69 7.18
N ALA A 57 27.63 -42.63 6.53
CA ALA A 57 29.06 -42.41 6.37
C ALA A 57 29.79 -41.99 7.66
N GLY A 58 29.08 -41.82 8.78
CA GLY A 58 29.64 -41.41 10.07
C GLY A 58 29.90 -39.91 10.17
N LEU A 59 29.32 -39.12 9.28
CA LEU A 59 29.48 -37.66 9.27
C LEU A 59 28.25 -36.98 9.88
N ASP A 60 28.49 -35.88 10.58
CA ASP A 60 27.40 -35.02 11.03
C ASP A 60 26.85 -34.21 9.84
N TYR A 61 25.65 -34.55 9.38
CA TYR A 61 24.98 -33.82 8.31
C TYR A 61 24.75 -32.33 8.64
N SER A 62 24.70 -31.98 9.92
CA SER A 62 24.47 -30.60 10.36
C SER A 62 25.65 -29.67 10.03
N SER A 63 26.89 -30.19 10.06
CA SER A 63 28.11 -29.45 9.70
C SER A 63 28.32 -29.35 8.18
N ILE A 64 27.72 -30.25 7.41
CA ILE A 64 27.86 -30.35 5.95
C ILE A 64 26.87 -29.43 5.20
N LYS A 65 25.70 -29.16 5.77
CA LYS A 65 24.68 -28.34 5.11
C LYS A 65 25.09 -26.85 5.09
N ARG A 66 25.82 -26.41 4.06
CA ARG A 66 26.19 -24.99 3.83
C ARG A 66 25.01 -24.02 3.69
N GLY A 67 23.80 -24.52 3.44
CA GLY A 67 22.61 -23.68 3.28
C GLY A 67 21.60 -23.91 4.40
N GLU A 68 21.71 -23.18 5.50
CA GLU A 68 20.68 -22.86 6.51
C GLU A 68 21.19 -23.03 7.96
N GLN A 69 22.16 -22.22 8.39
CA GLN A 69 22.17 -21.72 9.77
C GLN A 69 22.65 -20.27 9.80
N ILE A 70 22.05 -19.40 8.97
CA ILE A 70 22.14 -17.95 9.26
C ILE A 70 21.45 -17.70 10.60
N TRP A 71 20.38 -18.42 10.91
CA TRP A 71 19.59 -18.20 12.12
C TRP A 71 19.76 -19.34 13.12
N SER A 72 19.97 -18.95 14.37
CA SER A 72 19.80 -19.80 15.56
C SER A 72 18.77 -19.14 16.47
N LYS A 73 18.27 -19.85 17.49
CA LYS A 73 17.35 -19.26 18.48
C LYS A 73 17.98 -18.04 19.16
N GLU A 74 19.26 -18.15 19.50
CA GLU A 74 20.06 -17.11 20.17
C GLU A 74 20.26 -15.90 19.25
N ARG A 75 20.51 -16.12 17.95
CA ARG A 75 20.65 -15.01 16.98
C ARG A 75 19.31 -14.30 16.76
N ILE A 76 18.21 -15.03 16.70
CA ILE A 76 16.86 -14.46 16.60
C ILE A 76 16.56 -13.61 17.84
N VAL A 77 16.79 -14.14 19.04
CA VAL A 77 16.60 -13.41 20.31
C VAL A 77 17.45 -12.14 20.36
N ARG A 78 18.75 -12.24 20.05
CA ARG A 78 19.64 -11.07 20.00
C ARG A 78 19.18 -10.01 19.01
N ALA A 79 18.73 -10.42 17.82
CA ALA A 79 18.23 -9.49 16.82
C ALA A 79 16.94 -8.80 17.27
N ILE A 80 16.02 -9.52 17.91
CA ILE A 80 14.78 -8.95 18.45
C ILE A 80 15.10 -7.93 19.56
N ARG A 81 15.99 -8.27 20.50
CA ARG A 81 16.43 -7.36 21.57
C ARG A 81 17.05 -6.08 21.02
N LYS A 82 18.01 -6.23 20.10
CA LYS A 82 18.67 -5.10 19.44
C LYS A 82 17.66 -4.14 18.82
N HIS A 83 16.70 -4.65 18.06
CA HIS A 83 15.69 -3.80 17.45
C HIS A 83 14.76 -3.14 18.47
N HIS A 84 14.42 -3.82 19.56
CA HIS A 84 13.66 -3.22 20.65
C HIS A 84 14.43 -2.09 21.35
N GLU A 85 15.72 -2.29 21.61
CA GLU A 85 16.63 -1.29 22.20
C GLU A 85 16.82 -0.08 21.29
N GLU A 86 16.85 -0.29 19.96
CA GLU A 86 16.84 0.78 18.94
C GLU A 86 15.49 1.51 18.85
N GLY A 87 14.50 1.16 19.68
CA GLY A 87 13.17 1.76 19.67
C GLY A 87 12.30 1.35 18.48
N ALA A 88 12.66 0.27 17.77
CA ALA A 88 11.89 -0.18 16.62
C ALA A 88 10.55 -0.76 17.06
N ASP A 89 9.51 -0.39 16.31
CA ASP A 89 8.19 -1.00 16.47
C ASP A 89 8.15 -2.41 15.88
N LEU A 90 8.39 -3.40 16.74
CA LEU A 90 8.45 -4.83 16.40
C LEU A 90 7.16 -5.41 15.80
N LEU A 91 6.02 -4.72 15.92
CA LEU A 91 4.72 -5.18 15.41
C LEU A 91 4.29 -4.49 14.12
N SER A 92 4.91 -3.35 13.79
CA SER A 92 4.63 -2.58 12.57
C SER A 92 4.78 -3.43 11.30
N ALA A 93 4.01 -3.06 10.27
CA ALA A 93 4.10 -3.72 8.97
C ALA A 93 5.46 -3.41 8.30
N GLU A 94 5.97 -2.20 8.53
CA GLU A 94 7.25 -1.68 8.07
C GLU A 94 8.40 -2.54 8.59
N PHE A 95 8.43 -2.77 9.90
CA PHE A 95 9.43 -3.60 10.53
C PHE A 95 9.43 -5.03 9.98
N LYS A 96 8.24 -5.65 9.86
CA LYS A 96 8.11 -7.01 9.32
C LYS A 96 8.59 -7.11 7.87
N ARG A 97 8.35 -6.07 7.07
CA ARG A 97 8.78 -5.99 5.67
C ARG A 97 10.29 -5.85 5.55
N ALA A 98 10.88 -4.92 6.31
CA ALA A 98 12.33 -4.69 6.34
C ALA A 98 13.08 -5.93 6.89
N ASN A 99 12.52 -6.58 7.92
CA ASN A 99 13.15 -7.71 8.62
C ASN A 99 12.52 -9.06 8.27
N ARG A 100 12.09 -9.24 7.01
CA ARG A 100 11.38 -10.45 6.55
C ARG A 100 12.11 -11.76 6.87
N LYS A 101 13.45 -11.78 6.74
CA LYS A 101 14.26 -12.98 7.03
C LYS A 101 14.23 -13.35 8.52
N LEU A 102 14.34 -12.36 9.41
CA LEU A 102 14.24 -12.54 10.85
C LEU A 102 12.82 -13.02 11.22
N TYR A 103 11.79 -12.37 10.70
CA TYR A 103 10.40 -12.73 10.98
C TYR A 103 10.06 -14.15 10.54
N SER A 104 10.48 -14.52 9.32
CA SER A 104 10.29 -15.88 8.78
C SER A 104 11.04 -16.93 9.61
N ALA A 105 12.27 -16.63 10.03
CA ALA A 105 13.03 -17.51 10.90
C ALA A 105 12.33 -17.68 12.26
N ALA A 106 11.96 -16.59 12.94
CA ALA A 106 11.25 -16.65 14.22
C ALA A 106 9.96 -17.49 14.14
N CYS A 107 9.19 -17.35 13.05
CA CYS A 107 7.95 -18.10 12.86
C CYS A 107 8.15 -19.58 12.48
N ALA A 108 9.35 -20.01 12.09
CA ALA A 108 9.57 -21.40 11.71
C ALA A 108 9.49 -22.34 12.94
N LYS A 109 8.81 -23.48 12.77
CA LYS A 109 8.61 -24.48 13.85
C LYS A 109 9.90 -24.96 14.51
N ARG A 110 11.00 -25.07 13.73
CA ARG A 110 12.33 -25.48 14.23
C ARG A 110 12.96 -24.49 15.22
N TYR A 111 12.48 -23.25 15.26
CA TYR A 111 12.93 -22.23 16.21
C TYR A 111 11.83 -21.97 17.25
N PHE A 112 10.96 -20.99 17.04
CA PHE A 112 9.93 -20.61 18.02
C PHE A 112 8.51 -20.89 17.55
N GLY A 113 8.30 -21.15 16.25
CA GLY A 113 6.99 -21.45 15.67
C GLY A 113 6.02 -20.26 15.57
N SER A 114 6.34 -19.13 16.21
CA SER A 114 5.57 -17.89 16.10
C SER A 114 6.41 -16.67 16.51
N TRP A 115 6.02 -15.51 16.01
CA TRP A 115 6.64 -14.24 16.40
C TRP A 115 6.46 -13.95 17.90
N ARG A 116 5.27 -14.18 18.46
CA ARG A 116 4.97 -14.00 19.89
C ARG A 116 5.98 -14.74 20.77
N ARG A 117 6.15 -16.05 20.52
CA ARG A 117 7.09 -16.88 21.27
C ARG A 117 8.54 -16.43 21.14
N ALA A 118 8.94 -15.93 19.98
CA ALA A 118 10.29 -15.40 19.78
C ALA A 118 10.53 -14.08 20.54
N VAL A 119 9.53 -13.20 20.57
CA VAL A 119 9.56 -11.94 21.35
C VAL A 119 9.57 -12.21 22.85
N GLU A 120 8.75 -13.16 23.32
CA GLU A 120 8.74 -13.60 24.71
C GLU A 120 10.07 -14.25 25.12
N ALA A 121 10.65 -15.09 24.26
CA ALA A 121 11.99 -15.65 24.46
C ALA A 121 13.09 -14.58 24.50
N ALA A 122 12.84 -13.41 23.90
CA ALA A 122 13.72 -12.26 24.02
C ALA A 122 13.56 -11.50 25.36
N GLY A 123 12.67 -11.94 26.26
CA GLY A 123 12.42 -11.30 27.55
C GLY A 123 11.46 -10.10 27.46
N LEU A 124 10.77 -9.94 26.33
CA LEU A 124 9.84 -8.84 26.10
C LEU A 124 8.40 -9.30 26.36
N ASN A 125 7.60 -8.46 27.02
CA ASN A 125 6.18 -8.71 27.19
C ASN A 125 5.42 -8.39 25.90
N TYR A 126 5.13 -9.43 25.11
CA TYR A 126 4.44 -9.29 23.82
C TYR A 126 3.07 -8.62 23.95
N ASP A 127 2.31 -8.94 25.01
CA ASP A 127 0.96 -8.41 25.20
C ASP A 127 0.99 -6.92 25.56
N ARG A 128 2.03 -6.46 26.28
CA ARG A 128 2.28 -5.03 26.50
C ARG A 128 2.60 -4.29 25.19
N ILE A 129 3.49 -4.84 24.36
CA ILE A 129 3.82 -4.27 23.04
C ILE A 129 2.58 -4.26 22.13
N ARG A 130 1.77 -5.32 22.17
CA ARG A 130 0.51 -5.40 21.43
C ARG A 130 -0.53 -4.41 21.94
N GLY A 131 -0.62 -4.20 23.26
CA GLY A 131 -1.51 -3.21 23.86
C GLY A 131 -1.20 -1.78 23.39
N GLN A 132 0.09 -1.46 23.20
CA GLN A 132 0.51 -0.19 22.58
C GLN A 132 0.09 -0.06 21.10
N HIS A 133 -0.33 -1.14 20.45
CA HIS A 133 -0.90 -1.12 19.09
C HIS A 133 -2.43 -1.15 19.08
N PHE A 134 -3.05 -1.54 20.19
CA PHE A 134 -4.50 -1.52 20.31
C PHE A 134 -5.00 -0.08 20.46
N TRP A 135 -6.05 0.25 19.71
CA TRP A 135 -6.72 1.53 19.79
C TRP A 135 -7.99 1.37 20.61
N SER A 136 -7.89 1.65 21.91
CA SER A 136 -9.07 1.83 22.76
C SER A 136 -9.62 3.25 22.60
N ARG A 137 -10.86 3.47 23.04
CA ARG A 137 -11.51 4.78 23.01
C ARG A 137 -10.69 5.80 23.82
N GLU A 138 -10.21 5.40 24.99
CA GLU A 138 -9.42 6.23 25.92
C GLU A 138 -8.11 6.65 25.27
N LYS A 139 -7.42 5.71 24.61
CA LYS A 139 -6.16 6.01 23.91
C LYS A 139 -6.38 6.95 22.73
N ILE A 140 -7.44 6.75 21.97
CA ILE A 140 -7.81 7.65 20.87
C ILE A 140 -8.06 9.07 21.40
N ILE A 141 -8.82 9.20 22.50
CA ILE A 141 -9.09 10.50 23.15
C ILE A 141 -7.79 11.14 23.64
N ALA A 142 -6.94 10.38 24.34
CA ALA A 142 -5.67 10.87 24.84
C ALA A 142 -4.78 11.39 23.70
N GLN A 143 -4.68 10.64 22.60
CA GLN A 143 -3.90 11.06 21.43
C GLN A 143 -4.47 12.30 20.76
N ILE A 144 -5.80 12.42 20.65
CA ILE A 144 -6.46 13.62 20.13
C ILE A 144 -6.13 14.83 21.00
N ARG A 145 -6.25 14.71 22.33
CA ARG A 145 -5.94 15.79 23.27
C ARG A 145 -4.48 16.19 23.25
N GLU A 146 -3.57 15.22 23.14
CA GLU A 146 -2.13 15.48 23.00
C GLU A 146 -1.84 16.27 21.71
N LEU A 147 -2.37 15.83 20.57
CA LEU A 147 -2.22 16.54 19.30
C LEU A 147 -2.81 17.94 19.35
N HIS A 148 -3.95 18.12 20.03
CA HIS A 148 -4.57 19.43 20.27
C HIS A 148 -3.67 20.34 21.11
N ALA A 149 -3.13 19.83 22.22
CA ALA A 149 -2.23 20.56 23.11
C ALA A 149 -0.92 20.95 22.42
N GLN A 150 -0.45 20.13 21.46
CA GLN A 150 0.70 20.44 20.61
C GLN A 150 0.39 21.45 19.49
N GLY A 151 -0.85 21.95 19.40
CA GLY A 151 -1.27 22.88 18.34
C GLY A 151 -1.31 22.27 16.94
N LYS A 152 -1.29 20.93 16.82
CA LYS A 152 -1.30 20.25 15.52
C LYS A 152 -2.70 20.32 14.90
N SER A 153 -2.75 20.39 13.56
CA SER A 153 -4.02 20.39 12.84
C SER A 153 -4.76 19.07 13.03
N LEU A 154 -5.95 19.13 13.63
CA LEU A 154 -6.86 18.00 13.77
C LEU A 154 -7.84 17.87 12.59
N SER A 155 -7.55 18.57 11.49
CA SER A 155 -8.31 18.44 10.25
C SER A 155 -8.22 17.01 9.73
N TRP A 156 -9.27 16.58 9.03
CA TRP A 156 -9.30 15.23 8.46
C TRP A 156 -8.07 14.95 7.59
N SER A 157 -7.69 15.90 6.73
CA SER A 157 -6.58 15.71 5.79
C SER A 157 -5.24 15.55 6.51
N ALA A 158 -4.96 16.40 7.50
CA ALA A 158 -3.72 16.34 8.27
C ALA A 158 -3.61 15.02 9.03
N ILE A 159 -4.64 14.63 9.78
CA ILE A 159 -4.60 13.39 10.57
C ILE A 159 -4.59 12.14 9.68
N ASN A 160 -5.30 12.16 8.54
CA ASN A 160 -5.25 11.02 7.62
C ASN A 160 -3.86 10.84 6.98
N HIS A 161 -3.10 11.92 6.80
CA HIS A 161 -1.75 11.88 6.28
C HIS A 161 -0.72 11.51 7.37
N ASP A 162 -0.70 12.26 8.48
CA ASP A 162 0.33 12.17 9.51
C ASP A 162 0.07 11.03 10.51
N HIS A 163 -1.20 10.73 10.77
CA HIS A 163 -1.64 9.74 11.77
C HIS A 163 -2.74 8.80 11.24
N PRO A 164 -2.53 8.09 10.11
CA PRO A 164 -3.55 7.27 9.46
C PRO A 164 -4.08 6.13 10.33
N GLY A 165 -3.29 5.65 11.30
CA GLY A 165 -3.71 4.63 12.26
C GLY A 165 -4.78 5.15 13.23
N LEU A 166 -4.53 6.31 13.83
CA LEU A 166 -5.47 7.00 14.72
C LEU A 166 -6.79 7.32 14.02
N TYR A 167 -6.72 7.90 12.82
CA TYR A 167 -7.91 8.24 12.04
C TYR A 167 -8.77 7.02 11.72
N ARG A 168 -8.16 5.94 11.22
CA ARG A 168 -8.88 4.70 10.90
C ARG A 168 -9.49 4.08 12.14
N ALA A 169 -8.77 4.07 13.26
CA ALA A 169 -9.26 3.50 14.51
C ALA A 169 -10.46 4.27 15.08
N ALA A 170 -10.40 5.60 15.10
CA ALA A 170 -11.49 6.46 15.55
C ALA A 170 -12.79 6.27 14.77
N ARG A 171 -12.68 5.98 13.46
CA ARG A 171 -13.84 5.78 12.57
C ARG A 171 -14.50 4.40 12.68
N ARG A 172 -13.90 3.44 13.36
CA ARG A 172 -14.51 2.12 13.52
C ARG A 172 -15.75 2.21 14.41
N LYS A 173 -16.77 1.39 14.13
CA LYS A 173 -18.06 1.42 14.86
C LYS A 173 -17.88 1.06 16.34
N GLU A 174 -16.98 0.12 16.64
CA GLU A 174 -16.63 -0.29 18.00
C GLU A 174 -16.03 0.86 18.84
N ASN A 175 -15.35 1.81 18.17
CA ASN A 175 -14.84 3.02 18.79
C ASN A 175 -15.90 4.13 18.72
N PHE A 176 -15.76 5.12 17.85
CA PHE A 176 -16.64 6.29 17.80
C PHE A 176 -17.50 6.36 16.53
N GLY A 177 -17.27 5.48 15.55
CA GLY A 177 -17.96 5.47 14.25
C GLY A 177 -17.63 6.64 13.31
N SER A 178 -17.02 7.72 13.81
CA SER A 178 -16.55 8.85 13.00
C SER A 178 -15.45 9.63 13.70
N TRP A 179 -14.58 10.29 12.94
CA TRP A 179 -13.55 11.20 13.49
C TRP A 179 -14.18 12.36 14.27
N ARG A 180 -15.28 12.92 13.76
CA ARG A 180 -16.01 13.99 14.42
C ARG A 180 -16.58 13.58 15.78
N ALA A 181 -17.02 12.32 15.92
CA ALA A 181 -17.47 11.79 17.21
C ALA A 181 -16.31 11.59 18.19
N ALA A 182 -15.15 11.13 17.70
CA ALA A 182 -13.95 11.01 18.53
C ALA A 182 -13.45 12.37 19.04
N LEU A 183 -13.47 13.42 18.21
CA LEU A 183 -13.13 14.78 18.62
C LEU A 183 -14.08 15.33 19.69
N ARG A 184 -15.39 15.11 19.52
CA ARG A 184 -16.39 15.49 20.54
C ARG A 184 -16.14 14.77 21.87
N ALA A 185 -15.85 13.46 21.81
CA ALA A 185 -15.53 12.69 23.01
C ALA A 185 -14.21 13.11 23.68
N ALA A 186 -13.36 13.84 22.96
CA ALA A 186 -12.11 14.39 23.47
C ALA A 186 -12.24 15.84 23.96
N ASP A 187 -13.45 16.41 23.95
CA ASP A 187 -13.75 17.82 24.27
C ASP A 187 -12.99 18.81 23.38
N VAL A 188 -12.66 18.40 22.16
CA VAL A 188 -12.07 19.28 21.15
C VAL A 188 -13.20 19.80 20.27
N GLU A 189 -13.65 21.02 20.55
CA GLU A 189 -14.54 21.74 19.65
C GLU A 189 -13.81 22.03 18.34
N GLN A 190 -14.32 21.47 17.24
CA GLN A 190 -13.89 21.93 15.93
C GLN A 190 -14.41 23.34 15.74
N VAL A 191 -13.51 24.32 15.60
CA VAL A 191 -13.85 25.58 14.93
C VAL A 191 -14.52 25.18 13.63
N ALA A 192 -15.78 25.58 13.45
CA ALA A 192 -16.61 25.18 12.33
C ALA A 192 -15.84 25.46 11.04
N THR A 193 -15.24 24.42 10.45
CA THR A 193 -14.65 24.57 9.12
C THR A 193 -15.82 24.91 8.22
N PRO A 194 -15.78 26.01 7.45
CA PRO A 194 -16.84 26.34 6.52
C PRO A 194 -17.15 25.07 5.72
N PRO A 195 -18.42 24.63 5.66
CA PRO A 195 -18.74 23.41 4.95
C PRO A 195 -18.14 23.52 3.56
N THR A 196 -17.28 22.56 3.20
CA THR A 196 -16.68 22.44 1.85
C THR A 196 -17.75 22.81 0.85
N LYS A 197 -17.54 23.91 0.10
CA LYS A 197 -18.54 24.64 -0.70
C LYS A 197 -19.55 23.65 -1.29
N GLN A 198 -20.67 23.40 -0.59
CA GLN A 198 -21.58 22.32 -1.00
C GLN A 198 -22.27 22.78 -2.27
N TRP A 199 -21.97 22.08 -3.37
CA TRP A 199 -22.62 22.33 -4.64
C TRP A 199 -24.03 21.77 -4.61
N THR A 200 -25.01 22.60 -4.97
CA THR A 200 -26.39 22.21 -5.23
C THR A 200 -26.77 22.74 -6.61
N ARG A 201 -27.82 22.18 -7.24
CA ARG A 201 -28.33 22.72 -8.51
C ARG A 201 -28.63 24.23 -8.40
N ARG A 202 -29.30 24.64 -7.32
CA ARG A 202 -29.60 26.05 -7.00
C ARG A 202 -28.34 26.91 -6.94
N ARG A 203 -27.33 26.48 -6.17
CA ARG A 203 -26.09 27.25 -5.99
C ARG A 203 -25.30 27.40 -7.30
N ILE A 204 -25.28 26.36 -8.12
CA ILE A 204 -24.65 26.40 -9.45
C ILE A 204 -25.35 27.44 -10.33
N ILE A 205 -26.69 27.47 -10.33
CA ILE A 205 -27.48 28.48 -11.06
C ILE A 205 -27.17 29.89 -10.55
N GLU A 206 -27.20 30.11 -9.24
CA GLU A 206 -26.93 31.42 -8.62
C GLU A 206 -25.55 31.96 -8.95
N GLU A 207 -24.52 31.10 -8.93
CA GLU A 207 -23.15 31.49 -9.29
C GLU A 207 -23.03 31.82 -10.78
N ILE A 208 -23.72 31.07 -11.67
CA ILE A 208 -23.77 31.38 -13.11
C ILE A 208 -24.47 32.73 -13.34
N GLN A 209 -25.61 32.97 -12.67
CA GLN A 209 -26.35 34.23 -12.77
C GLN A 209 -25.56 35.42 -12.20
N ALA A 210 -24.82 35.22 -11.10
CA ALA A 210 -23.93 36.24 -10.56
C ALA A 210 -22.81 36.57 -11.56
N MET A 211 -22.16 35.56 -12.13
CA MET A 211 -21.15 35.77 -13.17
C MET A 211 -21.72 36.51 -14.40
N ALA A 212 -22.96 36.21 -14.80
CA ALA A 212 -23.63 36.91 -15.89
C ALA A 212 -23.93 38.39 -15.56
N ARG A 213 -24.47 38.66 -14.37
CA ARG A 213 -24.76 40.02 -13.88
C ARG A 213 -23.50 40.87 -13.80
N ASP A 214 -22.39 40.27 -13.40
CA ASP A 214 -21.09 40.92 -13.30
C ASP A 214 -20.37 41.05 -14.66
N GLY A 215 -21.02 40.67 -15.78
CA GLY A 215 -20.45 40.74 -17.12
C GLY A 215 -19.26 39.81 -17.35
N ARG A 216 -19.10 38.76 -16.54
CA ARG A 216 -17.96 37.83 -16.65
C ARG A 216 -18.15 36.87 -17.82
N ASP A 217 -17.04 36.49 -18.45
CA ASP A 217 -17.06 35.54 -19.57
C ASP A 217 -17.47 34.14 -19.09
N LEU A 218 -18.66 33.70 -19.54
CA LEU A 218 -19.25 32.40 -19.23
C LEU A 218 -18.80 31.27 -20.16
N SER A 219 -17.85 31.52 -21.07
CA SER A 219 -17.27 30.46 -21.89
C SER A 219 -16.53 29.45 -21.02
N GLN A 220 -16.61 28.16 -21.39
CA GLN A 220 -16.01 27.09 -20.60
C GLN A 220 -14.52 27.33 -20.31
N LYS A 221 -13.77 27.95 -21.24
CA LYS A 221 -12.35 28.27 -21.05
C LYS A 221 -12.16 29.33 -19.97
N ALA A 222 -12.96 30.40 -19.98
CA ALA A 222 -12.87 31.47 -19.00
C ALA A 222 -13.32 31.00 -17.60
N VAL A 223 -14.39 30.21 -17.53
CA VAL A 223 -14.91 29.65 -16.26
C VAL A 223 -13.93 28.61 -15.68
N MET A 224 -13.24 27.84 -16.52
CA MET A 224 -12.21 26.90 -16.04
C MET A 224 -11.07 27.62 -15.31
N VAL A 225 -10.64 28.77 -15.83
CA VAL A 225 -9.55 29.57 -15.25
C VAL A 225 -10.02 30.33 -14.01
N SER A 226 -11.22 30.91 -14.05
CA SER A 226 -11.74 31.74 -12.95
C SER A 226 -12.40 30.94 -11.83
N ASN A 227 -13.06 29.82 -12.14
CA ASN A 227 -13.83 29.02 -11.19
C ASN A 227 -13.99 27.55 -11.65
N GLY A 228 -12.89 26.81 -11.69
CA GLY A 228 -12.87 25.40 -12.11
C GLY A 228 -13.73 24.46 -11.25
N ALA A 229 -13.97 24.80 -9.98
CA ALA A 229 -14.85 24.05 -9.09
C ALA A 229 -16.32 24.15 -9.52
N LEU A 230 -16.79 25.34 -9.91
CA LEU A 230 -18.13 25.54 -10.46
C LEU A 230 -18.31 24.76 -11.76
N LEU A 231 -17.34 24.85 -12.68
CA LEU A 231 -17.37 24.14 -13.96
C LEU A 231 -17.44 22.62 -13.76
N SER A 232 -16.63 22.09 -12.84
CA SER A 232 -16.61 20.65 -12.53
C SER A 232 -17.91 20.18 -11.89
N ALA A 233 -18.47 20.97 -10.98
CA ALA A 233 -19.76 20.68 -10.37
C ALA A 233 -20.89 20.69 -11.42
N ALA A 234 -20.99 21.73 -12.24
CA ALA A 234 -21.98 21.84 -13.30
C ALA A 234 -21.93 20.70 -14.32
N LYS A 235 -20.72 20.24 -14.69
CA LYS A 235 -20.51 19.10 -15.60
C LYS A 235 -20.74 17.72 -14.96
N SER A 236 -20.92 17.63 -13.64
CA SER A 236 -21.26 16.36 -13.00
C SER A 236 -22.69 15.94 -13.37
N THR A 237 -22.87 14.66 -13.72
CA THR A 237 -24.18 14.05 -13.99
C THR A 237 -25.13 14.12 -12.79
N ARG A 238 -24.59 14.25 -11.57
CA ARG A 238 -25.37 14.46 -10.34
C ARG A 238 -26.20 15.76 -10.38
N TYR A 239 -25.73 16.78 -11.10
CA TYR A 239 -26.41 18.07 -11.18
C TYR A 239 -27.01 18.27 -12.57
N PHE A 240 -26.22 18.72 -13.55
CA PHE A 240 -26.69 19.06 -14.90
C PHE A 240 -26.03 18.25 -16.02
N GLY A 241 -24.91 17.57 -15.75
CA GLY A 241 -24.17 16.72 -16.70
C GLY A 241 -23.37 17.48 -17.76
N THR A 242 -23.76 18.70 -18.13
CA THR A 242 -23.00 19.54 -19.04
C THR A 242 -23.05 21.01 -18.62
N TRP A 243 -22.01 21.78 -18.98
CA TRP A 243 -22.00 23.22 -18.75
C TRP A 243 -23.14 23.93 -19.48
N ARG A 244 -23.44 23.50 -20.72
CA ARG A 244 -24.59 24.00 -21.50
C ARG A 244 -25.89 23.91 -20.70
N LYS A 245 -26.23 22.71 -20.19
CA LYS A 245 -27.46 22.49 -19.43
C LYS A 245 -27.51 23.33 -18.15
N ALA A 246 -26.37 23.55 -17.50
CA ALA A 246 -26.31 24.40 -16.31
C ALA A 246 -26.54 25.89 -16.63
N VAL A 247 -25.99 26.37 -17.75
CA VAL A 247 -26.18 27.76 -18.22
C VAL A 247 -27.61 27.99 -18.70
N GLU A 248 -28.18 27.05 -19.45
CA GLU A 248 -29.59 27.09 -19.88
C GLU A 248 -30.54 27.05 -18.68
N ALA A 249 -30.26 26.20 -17.68
CA ALA A 249 -31.01 26.17 -16.43
C ALA A 249 -30.88 27.46 -15.59
N ALA A 250 -29.85 28.27 -15.83
CA ALA A 250 -29.69 29.59 -15.23
C ALA A 250 -30.47 30.70 -15.97
N GLY A 251 -31.19 30.34 -17.06
CA GLY A 251 -31.97 31.27 -17.87
C GLY A 251 -31.15 32.01 -18.94
N ILE A 252 -29.95 31.52 -19.25
CA ILE A 252 -29.04 32.16 -20.20
C ILE A 252 -28.95 31.28 -21.45
N ASP A 253 -29.16 31.88 -22.62
CA ASP A 253 -28.96 31.18 -23.90
C ASP A 253 -27.46 30.86 -24.08
N TYR A 254 -27.14 29.56 -24.06
CA TYR A 254 -25.76 29.10 -24.18
C TYR A 254 -25.08 29.53 -25.50
N GLU A 255 -25.82 29.73 -26.58
CA GLU A 255 -25.23 30.15 -27.86
C GLU A 255 -24.69 31.58 -27.80
N THR A 256 -25.22 32.42 -26.90
CA THR A 256 -24.72 33.80 -26.68
C THR A 256 -23.39 33.84 -25.93
N VAL A 257 -23.09 32.81 -25.13
CA VAL A 257 -21.88 32.74 -24.28
C VAL A 257 -20.79 31.82 -24.83
N ARG A 258 -21.12 30.97 -25.80
CA ARG A 258 -20.17 30.02 -26.38
C ARG A 258 -19.31 30.71 -27.45
N ARG A 259 -18.02 30.91 -27.16
CA ARG A 259 -17.05 31.31 -28.21
C ARG A 259 -16.94 30.22 -29.28
N ARG A 260 -17.40 30.49 -30.50
CA ARG A 260 -17.23 29.60 -31.67
C ARG A 260 -15.75 29.49 -32.02
N ARG A 261 -15.26 28.26 -32.26
CA ARG A 261 -13.95 28.06 -32.90
C ARG A 261 -14.01 28.63 -34.32
N GLY A 262 -12.96 29.35 -34.72
CA GLY A 262 -12.91 30.19 -35.90
C GLY A 262 -13.39 29.52 -37.19
N ARG A 263 -14.22 30.25 -37.93
CA ARG A 263 -14.40 30.08 -39.37
C ARG A 263 -13.58 31.21 -40.01
N PRO A 264 -12.61 30.92 -40.90
CA PRO A 264 -11.83 31.97 -41.53
C PRO A 264 -12.75 32.82 -42.42
N ALA A 265 -12.53 34.13 -42.40
CA ALA A 265 -13.18 35.07 -43.29
C ALA A 265 -12.73 34.80 -44.74
N GLY A 266 -13.69 34.60 -45.65
CA GLY A 266 -13.38 34.47 -47.07
C GLY A 266 -14.54 33.88 -47.87
N GLY A 267 -15.16 34.71 -48.72
CA GLY A 267 -16.02 34.25 -49.80
C GLY A 267 -17.39 34.91 -49.86
N ALA A 268 -17.42 36.23 -50.12
CA ALA A 268 -18.59 36.86 -50.71
C ALA A 268 -18.91 36.18 -52.05
N LYS A 269 -19.96 35.37 -52.13
CA LYS A 269 -20.58 35.03 -53.42
C LYS A 269 -21.55 36.15 -53.77
N ARG A 270 -21.15 36.97 -54.74
CA ARG A 270 -22.05 37.84 -55.53
C ARG A 270 -23.27 37.02 -55.93
N ARG A 271 -24.46 37.43 -55.48
CA ARG A 271 -25.70 37.18 -56.21
C ARG A 271 -26.09 38.51 -56.83
N ALA A 272 -25.97 38.58 -58.14
CA ALA A 272 -26.44 39.68 -58.94
C ALA A 272 -27.95 39.88 -58.68
N ARG A 273 -28.33 41.14 -58.45
CA ARG A 273 -29.71 41.60 -58.60
C ARG A 273 -30.10 41.45 -60.07
N GLY A 274 -31.15 40.70 -60.32
CA GLY A 274 -31.97 40.78 -61.52
C GLY A 274 -33.42 40.85 -61.05
N LEU A 275 -33.85 42.04 -60.61
CA LEU A 275 -35.24 42.42 -60.50
C LEU A 275 -35.42 43.57 -61.47
N SER A 276 -35.97 43.27 -62.63
CA SER A 276 -36.62 44.22 -63.52
C SER A 276 -38.10 43.88 -63.47
N GLY A 277 -38.87 44.80 -62.91
CA GLY A 277 -40.32 44.85 -62.94
C GLY A 277 -40.75 46.32 -63.13
N GLU A 278 -41.94 46.49 -63.71
CA GLU A 278 -42.62 47.71 -64.20
C GLU A 278 -42.40 47.92 -65.71
N SER A 279 -43.35 47.61 -66.61
CA SER A 279 -44.75 48.08 -66.81
C SER A 279 -44.82 49.51 -67.36
N GLU A 280 -45.36 49.60 -68.59
CA GLU A 280 -45.68 50.77 -69.44
C GLU A 280 -44.51 51.59 -70.04
#